data_AF-A0A6B3H1F6-F1
#
_entry.id   AF-A0A6B3H1F6-F1
#
_cell.length_a   1.000
_cell.length_b   1.000
_cell.length_c   1.000
_cell.angle_alpha   90.00
_cell.angle_beta   90.00
_cell.angle_gamma   90.00
#
_symmetry.space_group_name_H-M   'P 1'
#
loop_
_entity.id
_entity.type
_entity.pdbx_description
1 polymer ?
#
loop_
_entity_poly.entity_id
_entity_poly.type
_entity_poly.pdbx_seq_one_letter_code
_entity_poly.pdbx_strand_id
1 'polypeptide(L)'
;FDRRDDLQDSFVRALGCGRRAGARRHFVPTSEGFVDAVVAGMGWGMLPDVQARRLLDAGRLVALAPDRHVDVPLYWQQWKLDSPALATVAEAVAAEAAEA
;
A
#
# COMPACT_ATOMS: atom_id res chain seq x y z
N PHE A 1 3.46 -6.11 5.19
CA PHE A 1 2.43 -5.69 6.17
C PHE A 1 2.09 -6.84 7.13
N ASP A 2 1.38 -7.85 6.62
CA ASP A 2 1.03 -9.08 7.33
C ASP A 2 1.65 -10.30 6.62
N ARG A 3 1.18 -11.52 6.95
CA ARG A 3 1.68 -12.76 6.34
C ARG A 3 1.10 -13.06 4.95
N ARG A 4 0.06 -12.33 4.53
CA ARG A 4 -0.61 -12.49 3.22
C ARG A 4 -0.16 -11.43 2.21
N ASP A 5 0.51 -10.38 2.67
CA ASP A 5 1.12 -9.36 1.83
C ASP A 5 2.32 -9.92 1.03
N ASP A 6 2.18 -9.91 -0.31
CA ASP A 6 3.20 -10.30 -1.28
C ASP A 6 3.81 -9.10 -2.01
N LEU A 7 3.47 -7.86 -1.65
CA LEU A 7 3.93 -6.66 -2.37
C LEU A 7 5.45 -6.51 -2.30
N GLN A 8 6.08 -6.79 -1.15
CA GLN A 8 7.53 -6.67 -1.02
C GLN A 8 8.26 -7.77 -1.81
N ASP A 9 7.70 -9.00 -1.83
CA ASP A 9 8.28 -10.12 -2.56
C ASP A 9 8.09 -9.96 -4.07
N SER A 10 6.91 -9.51 -4.53
CA SER A 10 6.64 -9.22 -5.94
C SER A 10 7.51 -8.11 -6.49
N PHE A 11 7.73 -7.05 -5.72
CA PHE A 11 8.64 -5.96 -6.09
C PHE A 11 10.09 -6.46 -6.29
N VAL A 12 10.62 -7.25 -5.36
CA VAL A 12 11.97 -7.82 -5.48
C VAL A 12 12.10 -8.78 -6.67
N ARG A 13 11.05 -9.56 -6.96
CA ARG A 13 11.01 -10.40 -8.15
C ARG A 13 11.04 -9.57 -9.42
N ALA A 14 10.29 -8.46 -9.48
CA ALA A 14 10.27 -7.55 -10.62
C ALA A 14 11.62 -6.87 -10.87
N LEU A 15 12.41 -6.61 -9.81
CA LEU A 15 13.77 -6.10 -9.92
C LEU A 15 14.81 -7.15 -10.35
N GLY A 16 14.45 -8.44 -10.39
CA GLY A 16 15.39 -9.52 -10.68
C GLY A 16 16.37 -9.83 -9.54
N CYS A 17 16.13 -9.30 -8.34
CA CYS A 17 17.04 -9.44 -7.19
C CYS A 17 16.83 -10.73 -6.38
N GLY A 18 15.87 -11.58 -6.76
CA GLY A 18 15.61 -12.87 -6.11
C GLY A 18 14.13 -13.19 -5.98
N ARG A 19 13.81 -14.22 -5.19
CA ARG A 19 12.44 -14.72 -5.00
C ARG A 19 11.70 -14.14 -3.78
N ARG A 20 12.45 -13.61 -2.80
CA ARG A 20 11.93 -13.09 -1.53
C ARG A 20 12.68 -11.81 -1.16
N ALA A 21 11.97 -10.90 -0.51
CA ALA A 21 12.45 -9.59 -0.08
C ALA A 21 13.56 -9.64 0.98
N GLY A 22 13.66 -10.75 1.73
CA GLY A 22 14.70 -10.95 2.71
C GLY A 22 14.42 -12.13 3.64
N ALA A 23 15.47 -12.60 4.33
CA ALA A 23 15.36 -13.63 5.35
C ALA A 23 14.80 -13.09 6.68
N ARG A 24 15.00 -11.79 6.97
CA ARG A 24 14.44 -11.10 8.15
C ARG A 24 13.26 -10.26 7.70
N ARG A 25 12.10 -10.45 8.34
CA ARG A 25 10.86 -9.72 8.04
C ARG A 25 10.15 -9.38 9.35
N HIS A 26 9.75 -8.11 9.47
CA HIS A 26 8.85 -7.64 10.52
C HIS A 26 7.41 -7.68 10.00
N PHE A 27 6.48 -8.07 10.88
CA PHE A 27 5.05 -8.09 10.59
C PHE A 27 4.38 -7.11 11.53
N VAL A 28 3.77 -6.07 10.99
CA VAL A 28 3.08 -5.01 11.74
C VAL A 28 1.72 -4.83 11.09
N PRO A 29 0.66 -5.52 11.59
CA PRO A 29 -0.62 -5.66 10.90
C PRO A 29 -1.56 -4.45 11.15
N THR A 30 -1.02 -3.23 11.14
CA THR A 30 -1.80 -1.98 11.19
C THR A 30 -1.19 -0.97 10.21
N SER A 31 -2.01 -0.35 9.36
CA SER A 31 -1.49 0.47 8.23
C SER A 31 -0.54 1.57 8.70
N GLU A 32 -0.93 2.27 9.76
CA GLU A 32 -0.12 3.32 10.38
C GLU A 32 1.13 2.74 11.06
N GLY A 33 1.00 1.67 11.84
CA GLY A 33 2.13 1.05 12.52
C GLY A 33 3.18 0.49 11.55
N PHE A 34 2.77 0.04 10.37
CA PHE A 34 3.70 -0.39 9.33
C PHE A 34 4.52 0.78 8.77
N VAL A 35 3.89 1.93 8.53
CA VAL A 35 4.59 3.17 8.14
C VAL A 35 5.56 3.59 9.24
N ASP A 36 5.11 3.62 10.49
CA ASP A 36 5.93 4.01 11.64
C ASP A 36 7.16 3.10 11.80
N ALA A 37 7.01 1.79 11.59
CA ALA A 37 8.11 0.85 11.64
C ALA A 37 9.17 1.12 10.56
N VAL A 38 8.75 1.48 9.35
CA VAL A 38 9.66 1.86 8.26
C VAL A 38 10.36 3.18 8.59
N VAL A 39 9.62 4.19 9.08
CA VAL A 39 10.18 5.50 9.51
C VAL A 39 11.15 5.34 10.69
N ALA A 40 10.93 4.38 11.58
CA ALA A 40 11.83 4.05 12.68
C ALA A 40 13.08 3.26 12.25
N GLY A 41 13.22 2.96 10.95
CA GLY A 41 14.39 2.27 10.40
C GLY A 41 14.42 0.77 10.67
N MET A 42 13.28 0.16 11.03
CA MET A 42 13.21 -1.30 11.25
C MET A 42 13.39 -2.10 9.94
N GLY A 43 13.33 -1.44 8.80
CA GLY A 43 13.53 -2.02 7.47
C GLY A 43 12.93 -1.12 6.39
N TRP A 44 12.92 -1.61 5.15
CA TRP A 44 12.20 -0.97 4.04
C TRP A 44 10.80 -1.58 3.90
N GLY A 45 9.90 -0.88 3.21
CA GLY A 45 8.58 -1.40 2.89
C GLY A 45 7.98 -0.73 1.66
N MET A 46 7.08 -1.46 0.99
CA MET A 46 6.14 -0.88 0.03
C MET A 46 5.07 -0.15 0.82
N LEU A 47 4.95 1.17 0.64
CA LEU A 47 3.99 2.02 1.32
C LEU A 47 3.06 2.65 0.28
N PRO A 48 1.76 2.80 0.55
CA PRO A 48 0.87 3.59 -0.30
C PRO A 48 1.37 5.03 -0.44
N ASP A 49 1.30 5.59 -1.64
CA ASP A 49 1.80 6.94 -1.93
C ASP A 49 1.16 8.00 -1.02
N VAL A 50 -0.15 7.87 -0.76
CA VAL A 50 -0.90 8.76 0.14
C VAL A 50 -0.32 8.81 1.56
N GLN A 51 0.32 7.74 2.03
CA GLN A 51 0.98 7.68 3.34
C GLN A 51 2.45 8.10 3.25
N ALA A 52 3.14 7.81 2.14
CA ALA A 52 4.57 8.05 1.98
C ALA A 52 4.91 9.50 1.59
N ARG A 53 4.06 10.19 0.82
CA ARG A 53 4.39 11.47 0.16
C ARG A 53 4.88 12.54 1.14
N ARG A 54 4.13 12.80 2.21
CA ARG A 54 4.52 13.79 3.23
C ARG A 54 5.84 13.43 3.94
N LEU A 55 6.11 12.13 4.12
CA LEU A 55 7.32 11.66 4.79
C LEU A 55 8.55 11.74 3.87
N LEU A 56 8.35 11.52 2.56
CA LEU A 56 9.37 11.75 1.53
C LEU A 56 9.71 13.24 1.42
N ASP A 57 8.70 14.11 1.32
CA ASP A 57 8.87 15.57 1.24
C ASP A 57 9.60 16.12 2.47
N ALA A 58 9.33 15.55 3.65
CA ALA A 58 10.00 15.90 4.91
C ALA A 58 11.39 15.26 5.08
N GLY A 59 11.88 14.48 4.12
CA GLY A 59 13.17 13.77 4.20
C GLY A 59 13.23 12.69 5.28
N ARG A 60 12.07 12.25 5.79
CA ARG A 60 11.95 11.18 6.79
C ARG A 60 12.02 9.79 6.16
N LEU A 61 11.66 9.70 4.88
CA LEU A 61 11.84 8.54 4.04
C LEU A 61 12.67 8.91 2.80
N VAL A 62 13.25 7.89 2.17
CA VAL A 62 13.90 8.00 0.85
C VAL A 62 13.33 6.91 -0.05
N ALA A 63 13.06 7.26 -1.31
CA ALA A 63 12.63 6.29 -2.30
C ALA A 63 13.83 5.42 -2.73
N LEU A 64 13.78 4.11 -2.45
CA LEU A 64 14.87 3.18 -2.80
C LEU A 64 14.96 2.88 -4.30
N ALA A 65 13.85 3.05 -5.02
CA ALA A 65 13.75 2.82 -6.46
C ALA A 65 12.75 3.84 -7.05
N PRO A 66 13.15 5.10 -7.25
CA PRO A 66 12.22 6.20 -7.58
C PRO A 66 11.44 5.98 -8.89
N ASP A 67 12.00 5.22 -9.84
CA ASP A 67 11.36 4.95 -11.13
C ASP A 67 10.54 3.65 -11.14
N ARG A 68 10.31 3.03 -9.98
CA ARG A 68 9.64 1.73 -9.85
C ARG A 68 8.56 1.79 -8.78
N HIS A 69 7.34 1.44 -9.16
CA HIS A 69 6.18 1.32 -8.28
C HIS A 69 5.45 0.00 -8.54
N VAL A 70 4.48 -0.31 -7.69
CA VAL A 70 3.55 -1.44 -7.87
C VAL A 70 2.13 -0.88 -7.84
N ASP A 71 1.43 -0.98 -8.98
CA ASP A 71 0.03 -0.63 -9.05
C ASP A 71 -0.84 -1.76 -8.49
N VAL A 72 -1.73 -1.40 -7.55
CA VAL A 72 -2.68 -2.34 -6.96
C VAL A 72 -4.10 -1.89 -7.35
N PRO A 73 -4.77 -2.59 -8.29
CA PRO A 73 -6.13 -2.23 -8.69
C PRO A 73 -7.10 -2.51 -7.54
N LEU A 74 -7.93 -1.53 -7.21
CA LEU A 74 -8.98 -1.63 -6.20
C LEU A 74 -10.35 -1.81 -6.87
N TYR A 75 -11.23 -2.56 -6.20
CA TYR A 75 -12.58 -2.84 -6.68
C TYR A 75 -13.58 -2.63 -5.54
N TRP A 76 -14.66 -1.91 -5.83
CA TRP A 76 -15.83 -1.86 -4.96
C TRP A 76 -16.76 -3.04 -5.26
N GLN A 77 -17.13 -3.79 -4.23
CA GLN A 77 -18.07 -4.91 -4.34
C GLN A 77 -19.27 -4.64 -3.44
N GLN A 78 -20.46 -4.74 -4.01
CA GLN A 78 -21.72 -4.59 -3.27
C GLN A 78 -22.75 -5.62 -3.71
N TRP A 79 -23.74 -5.86 -2.86
CA TRP A 79 -24.89 -6.69 -3.21
C TRP A 79 -25.68 -6.08 -4.36
N LYS A 80 -26.14 -6.92 -5.29
CA LYS A 80 -27.01 -6.51 -6.41
C LYS A 80 -28.45 -6.40 -5.92
N LEU A 81 -28.74 -5.33 -5.17
CA LEU A 81 -30.04 -4.98 -4.63
C LEU A 81 -30.44 -3.59 -5.14
N ASP A 82 -31.72 -3.42 -5.44
CA ASP A 82 -32.28 -2.10 -5.71
C ASP A 82 -32.53 -1.37 -4.38
N SER A 83 -31.50 -0.68 -3.90
CA SER A 83 -31.52 0.04 -2.63
C SER A 83 -30.91 1.43 -2.81
N PRO A 84 -31.69 2.51 -2.60
CA PRO A 84 -31.18 3.87 -2.67
C PRO A 84 -29.97 4.10 -1.75
N ALA A 85 -29.97 3.48 -0.56
CA ALA A 85 -28.86 3.61 0.38
C ALA A 85 -27.56 2.98 -0.16
N LEU A 86 -27.65 1.82 -0.83
CA LEU A 86 -26.47 1.20 -1.45
C LEU A 86 -25.98 2.01 -2.64
N ALA A 87 -26.89 2.60 -3.43
CA ALA A 87 -26.52 3.49 -4.53
C ALA A 87 -25.75 4.71 -4.02
N THR A 88 -26.23 5.37 -2.96
CA THR A 88 -25.54 6.51 -2.35
C THR A 88 -24.14 6.15 -1.84
N VAL A 89 -23.97 4.98 -1.21
CA VAL A 89 -22.64 4.54 -0.76
C VAL A 89 -21.72 4.26 -1.95
N ALA A 90 -22.22 3.63 -3.01
CA ALA A 90 -21.45 3.38 -4.22
C ALA A 90 -20.95 4.67 -4.87
N GLU A 91 -21.83 5.67 -4.98
CA GLU A 91 -21.50 6.99 -5.52
C GLU A 91 -20.44 7.69 -4.67
N ALA A 92 -20.59 7.67 -3.34
CA ALA A 92 -19.61 8.25 -2.43
C ALA A 92 -18.25 7.57 -2.54
N VAL A 93 -18.20 6.23 -2.53
CA VAL A 93 -16.94 5.48 -2.67
C VAL A 93 -16.28 5.77 -4.02
N ALA A 94 -17.04 5.81 -5.12
CA ALA A 94 -16.51 6.09 -6.44
C ALA A 94 -15.98 7.53 -6.57
N ALA A 95 -16.68 8.51 -5.99
CA ALA A 95 -16.24 9.89 -5.98
C ALA A 95 -14.92 10.06 -5.22
N GLU A 96 -14.84 9.55 -3.99
CA GLU A 96 -13.62 9.62 -3.17
C GLU A 96 -12.45 8.87 -3.83
N ALA A 97 -12.71 7.72 -4.46
CA ALA A 97 -11.69 6.97 -5.17
C ALA A 97 -11.16 7.67 -6.44
N ALA A 98 -11.93 8.60 -7.03
CA ALA A 98 -11.51 9.36 -8.20
C ALA A 98 -10.64 10.58 -7.84
N GLU A 99 -10.68 11.04 -6.59
CA GLU A 99 -9.87 12.15 -6.08
C GLU A 99 -8.54 11.68 -5.45
N ALA A 100 -8.42 10.39 -5.15
CA ALA A 100 -7.28 9.76 -4.47
C ALA A 100 -6.03 9.60 -5.34
#